data_AF-A0AAV2SQL8-F1
#
_entry.id   AF-A0AAV2SQL8-F1
#
_cell.length_a   1.000
_cell.length_b   1.000
_cell.length_c   1.000
_cell.angle_alpha   90.00
_cell.angle_beta   90.00
_cell.angle_gamma   90.00
#
_symmetry.space_group_name_H-M   'P 1'
#
loop_
_entity.id
_entity.type
_entity.pdbx_description
1 polymer ?
#
loop_
_entity_poly.entity_id
_entity_poly.type
_entity_poly.pdbx_seq_one_letter_code
_entity_poly.pdbx_strand_id
1 'polypeptide(L)'
;MATEKIPLLLLLLTVQFLSSCLARVPDGGSIFLMDTKLGNNYLAGPMELLKIIWQLEAAQCEDFGKDYNLQIGLAELGTANPSTPDVELMQTISDKGYDSVWLGASDIQHEGEWLWQDSRQTLYLSNSMWAFGQPSGQSLQNCLEAGYWTEEHNRPYLNDAPCDEASNYYICQVFE
;
A
#
# COMPACT_ATOMS: atom_id res chain seq x y z
N MET A 1 -36.73 1.33 12.37
CA MET A 1 -36.05 2.54 11.84
C MET A 1 -35.26 2.07 10.64
N ALA A 2 -35.71 2.43 9.43
CA ALA A 2 -35.17 1.86 8.20
C ALA A 2 -33.80 2.47 7.90
N THR A 3 -32.77 1.63 7.84
CA THR A 3 -31.49 1.97 7.21
C THR A 3 -31.74 2.09 5.71
N GLU A 4 -31.85 3.31 5.20
CA GLU A 4 -31.89 3.53 3.75
C GLU A 4 -30.55 3.11 3.16
N LYS A 5 -30.55 1.97 2.45
CA LYS A 5 -29.43 1.57 1.60
C LYS A 5 -29.32 2.58 0.48
N ILE A 6 -28.25 3.35 0.48
CA ILE A 6 -27.91 4.23 -0.65
C ILE A 6 -27.73 3.31 -1.87
N PRO A 7 -28.50 3.51 -2.96
CA PRO A 7 -28.42 2.63 -4.12
C PRO A 7 -27.04 2.77 -4.77
N LEU A 8 -26.47 1.66 -5.24
CA LEU A 8 -25.12 1.55 -5.86
C LEU A 8 -24.86 2.62 -6.94
N LEU A 9 -25.92 3.11 -7.58
CA LEU A 9 -25.90 4.17 -8.59
C LEU A 9 -25.55 5.56 -8.00
N LEU A 10 -25.93 5.85 -6.76
CA LEU A 10 -25.55 7.09 -6.05
C LEU A 10 -24.10 7.02 -5.56
N LEU A 11 -23.63 5.83 -5.16
CA LEU A 11 -22.21 5.58 -4.87
C LEU A 11 -21.35 5.84 -6.11
N LEU A 12 -21.80 5.36 -7.28
CA LEU A 12 -21.16 5.62 -8.58
C LEU A 12 -21.17 7.10 -8.98
N LEU A 13 -22.17 7.88 -8.56
CA LEU A 13 -22.26 9.33 -8.84
C LEU A 13 -21.40 10.18 -7.90
N THR A 14 -21.26 9.81 -6.63
CA THR A 14 -20.25 10.40 -5.73
C THR A 14 -18.84 10.00 -6.17
N VAL A 15 -18.69 8.78 -6.68
CA VAL A 15 -17.49 8.29 -7.34
C VAL A 15 -17.23 9.02 -8.67
N GLN A 16 -18.27 9.50 -9.37
CA GLN A 16 -18.12 10.35 -10.56
C GLN A 16 -17.63 11.77 -10.25
N PHE A 17 -17.90 12.30 -9.04
CA PHE A 17 -17.23 13.51 -8.54
C PHE A 17 -15.82 13.23 -7.99
N LEU A 18 -15.53 11.97 -7.63
CA LEU A 18 -14.19 11.42 -7.34
C LEU A 18 -13.48 10.89 -8.63
N SER A 19 -14.02 11.16 -9.82
CA SER A 19 -13.64 10.52 -11.10
C SER A 19 -12.32 10.98 -11.71
N SER A 20 -11.39 11.48 -10.91
CA SER A 20 -9.99 11.59 -11.32
C SER A 20 -9.12 10.45 -10.80
N CYS A 21 -9.63 9.59 -9.90
CA CYS A 21 -8.80 8.61 -9.17
C CYS A 21 -9.20 7.13 -9.33
N LEU A 22 -10.27 6.80 -10.06
CA LEU A 22 -10.52 5.40 -10.42
C LEU A 22 -9.82 5.04 -11.72
N ALA A 23 -8.59 4.53 -11.63
CA ALA A 23 -8.08 3.63 -12.66
C ALA A 23 -8.87 2.31 -12.52
N ARG A 24 -9.96 2.18 -13.28
CA ARG A 24 -10.63 0.90 -13.46
C ARG A 24 -9.66 0.00 -14.23
N VAL A 25 -9.03 -0.95 -13.56
CA VAL A 25 -8.37 -2.07 -14.24
C VAL A 25 -9.48 -2.81 -15.00
N PRO A 26 -9.42 -2.90 -16.34
CA PRO A 26 -10.28 -3.81 -17.06
C PRO A 26 -9.89 -5.22 -16.60
N ASP A 27 -10.86 -5.97 -16.07
CA ASP A 27 -10.76 -7.39 -15.74
C ASP A 27 -10.26 -7.75 -14.32
N GLY A 28 -11.09 -7.45 -13.31
CA GLY A 28 -11.24 -8.28 -12.11
C GLY A 28 -10.04 -8.43 -11.16
N GLY A 29 -9.14 -7.45 -11.13
CA GLY A 29 -8.04 -7.36 -10.16
C GLY A 29 -8.22 -6.19 -9.20
N SER A 30 -7.69 -6.35 -7.99
CA SER A 30 -7.65 -5.42 -6.85
C SER A 30 -7.63 -3.92 -7.20
N ILE A 31 -8.37 -3.11 -6.43
CA ILE A 31 -8.35 -1.64 -6.56
C ILE A 31 -7.23 -1.08 -5.67
N PHE A 32 -6.14 -0.67 -6.31
CA PHE A 32 -5.03 0.00 -5.65
C PHE A 32 -5.25 1.51 -5.58
N LEU A 33 -5.13 2.10 -4.39
CA LEU A 33 -5.23 3.54 -4.20
C LEU A 33 -3.82 4.12 -4.14
N MET A 34 -3.28 4.45 -5.30
CA MET A 34 -1.99 5.11 -5.40
C MET A 34 -2.17 6.45 -6.10
N ASP A 35 -2.01 7.56 -5.38
CA ASP A 35 -1.43 8.71 -6.07
C ASP A 35 -0.52 9.53 -5.17
N THR A 36 0.70 9.50 -5.65
CA THR A 36 1.78 10.41 -5.48
C THR A 36 1.43 11.90 -5.62
N LYS A 37 2.17 12.80 -4.95
CA LYS A 37 1.99 14.26 -4.94
C LYS A 37 1.57 14.80 -6.33
N LEU A 38 0.33 15.28 -6.42
CA LEU A 38 -0.24 16.31 -7.31
C LEU A 38 -1.69 15.98 -7.68
N GLY A 39 -2.64 16.43 -6.85
CA GLY A 39 -3.98 16.77 -7.34
C GLY A 39 -5.06 15.69 -7.24
N ASN A 40 -5.74 15.73 -6.09
CA ASN A 40 -7.14 15.37 -5.85
C ASN A 40 -7.53 13.89 -5.74
N ASN A 41 -7.92 13.59 -4.49
CA ASN A 41 -8.77 12.50 -4.00
C ASN A 41 -8.10 11.21 -3.50
N TYR A 42 -7.11 11.35 -2.61
CA TYR A 42 -6.88 10.46 -1.47
C TYR A 42 -6.46 11.27 -0.23
N LEU A 43 -6.84 10.80 0.97
CA LEU A 43 -6.56 11.46 2.25
C LEU A 43 -5.06 11.39 2.59
N ALA A 44 -4.25 12.24 1.95
CA ALA A 44 -3.00 12.68 2.54
C ALA A 44 -3.36 13.70 3.63
N GLY A 45 -3.58 13.22 4.86
CA GLY A 45 -3.78 14.10 5.99
C GLY A 45 -2.54 14.98 6.19
N PRO A 46 -2.67 16.32 6.24
CA PRO A 46 -1.60 17.14 6.75
C PRO A 46 -1.61 16.98 8.27
N MET A 47 -0.75 16.12 8.82
CA MET A 47 -0.34 16.28 10.21
C MET A 47 1.10 16.75 10.23
N GLU A 48 1.25 18.07 10.14
CA GLU A 48 2.43 18.70 10.72
C GLU A 48 2.58 18.17 12.16
N LEU A 49 3.72 17.50 12.42
CA LEU A 49 4.34 17.23 13.73
C LEU A 49 4.18 15.86 14.42
N LEU A 50 3.74 14.79 13.75
CA LEU A 50 4.07 13.44 14.26
C LEU A 50 4.56 12.52 13.15
N LYS A 51 5.78 12.01 13.32
CA LYS A 51 6.31 10.86 12.61
C LYS A 51 5.34 9.69 12.80
N ILE A 52 4.83 9.14 11.71
CA ILE A 52 3.84 8.07 11.73
C ILE A 52 4.58 6.75 11.47
N ILE A 53 4.29 5.75 12.30
CA ILE A 53 4.90 4.42 12.28
C ILE A 53 3.99 3.45 11.52
N TRP A 54 4.52 2.34 11.03
CA TRP A 54 3.81 1.39 10.14
C TRP A 54 2.42 0.97 10.67
N GLN A 55 2.31 0.68 11.97
CA GLN A 55 1.04 0.27 12.59
C GLN A 55 -0.05 1.37 12.57
N LEU A 56 0.34 2.64 12.69
CA LEU A 56 -0.62 3.75 12.69
C LEU A 56 -1.21 3.99 11.29
N GLU A 57 -0.47 3.66 10.25
CA GLU A 57 -0.94 3.84 8.87
C GLU A 57 -1.82 2.70 8.42
N ALA A 58 -1.49 1.46 8.82
CA ALA A 58 -2.41 0.34 8.68
C ALA A 58 -3.77 0.66 9.31
N ALA A 59 -3.77 1.20 10.54
CA ALA A 59 -4.99 1.63 11.22
C ALA A 59 -5.74 2.75 10.45
N GLN A 60 -5.03 3.68 9.82
CA GLN A 60 -5.65 4.75 9.02
C GLN A 60 -6.35 4.21 7.77
N CYS A 61 -5.74 3.24 7.06
CA CYS A 61 -6.40 2.57 5.94
C CYS A 61 -7.68 1.85 6.39
N GLU A 62 -7.61 1.11 7.51
CA GLU A 62 -8.75 0.37 8.08
C GLU A 62 -9.88 1.30 8.55
N ASP A 63 -9.55 2.41 9.22
CA ASP A 63 -10.54 3.37 9.71
C ASP A 63 -11.33 4.03 8.57
N PHE A 64 -10.66 4.33 7.45
CA PHE A 64 -11.34 4.81 6.25
C PHE A 64 -12.32 3.78 5.68
N GLY A 65 -11.95 2.50 5.68
CA GLY A 65 -12.83 1.41 5.24
C GLY A 65 -14.13 1.31 6.05
N LYS A 66 -14.07 1.56 7.37
CA LYS A 66 -15.23 1.45 8.28
C LYS A 66 -16.36 2.41 7.93
N ASP A 67 -16.05 3.64 7.54
CA ASP A 67 -17.05 4.67 7.20
C ASP A 67 -17.89 4.29 5.97
N TYR A 68 -17.34 3.44 5.09
CA TYR A 68 -17.96 3.05 3.83
C TYR A 68 -18.27 1.56 3.74
N ASN A 69 -18.06 0.79 4.81
CA ASN A 69 -18.21 -0.67 4.83
C ASN A 69 -17.40 -1.34 3.69
N LEU A 70 -16.15 -0.91 3.55
CA LEU A 70 -15.15 -1.47 2.63
C LEU A 70 -14.04 -2.12 3.44
N GLN A 71 -13.49 -3.23 2.95
CA GLN A 71 -12.24 -3.77 3.48
C GLN A 71 -11.10 -2.99 2.86
N ILE A 72 -10.41 -2.19 3.67
CA ILE A 72 -9.29 -1.36 3.24
C ILE A 72 -8.15 -1.57 4.22
N GLY A 73 -6.95 -1.76 3.69
CA GLY A 73 -5.72 -1.93 4.46
C GLY A 73 -4.52 -1.47 3.65
N LEU A 74 -3.31 -1.70 4.15
CA LEU A 74 -2.10 -1.36 3.40
C LEU A 74 -1.98 -2.22 2.13
N ALA A 75 -1.43 -1.65 1.06
CA ALA A 75 -1.36 -2.32 -0.23
C ALA A 75 -0.51 -3.59 -0.20
N GLU A 76 -1.02 -4.61 -0.87
CA GLU A 76 -0.41 -5.93 -1.01
C GLU A 76 -0.06 -6.21 -2.46
N LEU A 77 1.14 -6.73 -2.70
CA LEU A 77 1.60 -7.10 -4.04
C LEU A 77 1.49 -8.62 -4.24
N GLY A 78 1.72 -9.08 -5.46
CA GLY A 78 1.86 -10.49 -5.78
C GLY A 78 2.84 -11.22 -4.84
N THR A 79 2.55 -12.49 -4.55
CA THR A 79 3.30 -13.28 -3.56
C THR A 79 4.70 -13.67 -4.06
N ALA A 80 4.77 -14.46 -5.13
CA ALA A 80 6.03 -14.91 -5.73
C ALA A 80 6.39 -14.12 -7.00
N ASN A 81 5.39 -13.69 -7.76
CA ASN A 81 5.57 -12.94 -8.98
C ASN A 81 4.64 -11.74 -8.95
N PRO A 82 5.14 -10.53 -9.23
CA PRO A 82 4.29 -9.36 -9.34
C PRO A 82 3.41 -9.45 -10.58
N SER A 83 2.17 -9.04 -10.43
CA SER A 83 1.20 -8.82 -11.49
C SER A 83 1.45 -7.49 -12.21
N THR A 84 0.79 -7.26 -13.35
CA THR A 84 0.88 -5.96 -14.05
C THR A 84 0.50 -4.77 -13.15
N PRO A 85 -0.61 -4.81 -12.38
CA PRO A 85 -0.93 -3.76 -11.41
C PRO A 85 0.18 -3.51 -10.37
N ASP A 86 0.84 -4.56 -9.87
CA ASP A 86 1.93 -4.41 -8.90
C ASP A 86 3.11 -3.66 -9.52
N VAL A 87 3.45 -3.98 -10.79
CA VAL A 87 4.52 -3.31 -11.52
C VAL A 87 4.17 -1.84 -11.78
N GLU A 88 2.93 -1.55 -12.15
CA GLU A 88 2.43 -0.17 -12.35
C GLU A 88 2.45 0.65 -11.06
N LEU A 89 2.09 0.02 -9.93
CA LEU A 89 2.20 0.61 -8.60
C LEU A 89 3.67 0.96 -8.31
N MET A 90 4.57 -0.01 -8.38
CA MET A 90 5.99 0.21 -8.09
C MET A 90 6.63 1.25 -9.03
N GLN A 91 6.22 1.28 -10.30
CA GLN A 91 6.67 2.31 -11.25
C GLN A 91 6.21 3.70 -10.81
N THR A 92 5.00 3.82 -10.28
CA THR A 92 4.46 5.10 -9.80
C THR A 92 5.20 5.60 -8.55
N ILE A 93 5.63 4.71 -7.63
CA ILE A 93 6.56 5.03 -6.51
C ILE A 93 7.83 5.67 -7.08
N SER A 94 8.41 5.03 -8.09
CA SER A 94 9.63 5.49 -8.77
C SER A 94 9.43 6.84 -9.45
N ASP A 95 8.39 7.00 -10.25
CA ASP A 95 8.14 8.20 -11.05
C ASP A 95 7.97 9.46 -10.19
N LYS A 96 7.55 9.29 -8.94
CA LYS A 96 7.38 10.40 -8.01
C LYS A 96 8.49 10.54 -6.99
N GLY A 97 9.52 9.71 -7.13
CA GLY A 97 10.76 9.80 -6.37
C GLY A 97 10.56 9.52 -4.89
N TYR A 98 9.65 8.60 -4.56
CA TYR A 98 9.47 8.15 -3.19
C TYR A 98 10.55 7.15 -2.83
N ASP A 99 11.32 7.46 -1.80
CA ASP A 99 12.45 6.69 -1.30
C ASP A 99 12.06 5.72 -0.18
N SER A 100 10.96 5.98 0.53
CA SER A 100 10.34 5.09 1.51
C SER A 100 8.82 5.22 1.47
N VAL A 101 8.13 4.11 1.31
CA VAL A 101 6.66 4.01 1.27
C VAL A 101 6.22 2.72 1.96
N TRP A 102 5.36 2.82 2.98
CA TRP A 102 4.87 1.64 3.67
C TRP A 102 3.87 0.81 2.84
N LEU A 103 4.05 -0.51 2.89
CA LEU A 103 3.19 -1.53 2.28
C LEU A 103 2.77 -2.58 3.34
N GLY A 104 1.81 -3.44 2.98
CA GLY A 104 1.08 -4.27 3.95
C GLY A 104 1.75 -5.55 4.44
N ALA A 105 3.02 -5.83 4.12
CA ALA A 105 3.69 -7.04 4.63
C ALA A 105 4.53 -6.77 5.88
N SER A 106 4.63 -7.79 6.73
CA SER A 106 5.54 -7.83 7.87
C SER A 106 5.95 -9.26 8.18
N ASP A 107 7.08 -9.44 8.84
CA ASP A 107 7.52 -10.72 9.41
C ASP A 107 7.63 -10.66 10.95
N ILE A 108 6.99 -9.65 11.58
CA ILE A 108 6.90 -9.43 13.04
C ILE A 108 6.54 -10.71 13.82
N GLN A 109 5.72 -11.59 13.23
CA GLN A 109 5.30 -12.84 13.86
C GLN A 109 6.39 -13.91 13.88
N HIS A 110 7.16 -14.01 12.79
CA HIS A 110 8.24 -14.99 12.63
C HIS A 110 9.26 -14.46 11.62
N GLU A 111 10.45 -14.15 12.13
CA GLU A 111 11.59 -13.67 11.34
C GLU A 111 11.80 -14.47 10.04
N GLY A 112 11.82 -13.78 8.90
CA GLY A 112 11.99 -14.38 7.58
C GLY A 112 10.71 -14.97 6.96
N GLU A 113 9.58 -14.99 7.68
CA GLU A 113 8.26 -15.34 7.16
C GLU A 113 7.39 -14.09 6.96
N TRP A 114 7.48 -13.52 5.76
CA TRP A 114 6.75 -12.32 5.38
C TRP A 114 5.29 -12.64 5.04
N LEU A 115 4.37 -12.02 5.78
CA LEU A 115 2.93 -12.16 5.59
C LEU A 115 2.30 -10.82 5.29
N TRP A 116 1.43 -10.83 4.27
CA TRP A 116 0.53 -9.72 4.03
C TRP A 116 -0.52 -9.61 5.15
N GLN A 117 -0.80 -8.40 5.61
CA GLN A 117 -1.65 -8.17 6.78
C GLN A 117 -3.11 -8.57 6.55
N ASP A 118 -3.69 -8.20 5.41
CA ASP A 118 -5.11 -8.42 5.11
C ASP A 118 -5.37 -9.81 4.52
N SER A 119 -4.69 -10.17 3.44
CA SER A 119 -4.91 -11.47 2.77
C SER A 119 -4.31 -12.65 3.51
N ARG A 120 -3.36 -12.39 4.43
CA ARG A 120 -2.58 -13.42 5.14
C ARG A 120 -1.77 -14.33 4.22
N GLN A 121 -1.59 -13.95 2.96
CA GLN A 121 -0.75 -14.68 2.02
C GLN A 121 0.72 -14.39 2.29
N THR A 122 1.57 -15.34 1.90
CA THR A 122 3.02 -15.22 2.04
C THR A 122 3.60 -14.37 0.92
N LEU A 123 4.35 -13.33 1.28
CA LEU A 123 5.28 -12.67 0.37
C LEU A 123 6.56 -13.51 0.32
N TYR A 124 6.83 -14.19 -0.79
CA TYR A 124 8.00 -15.06 -0.88
C TYR A 124 9.27 -14.23 -1.05
N LEU A 125 10.38 -14.68 -0.42
CA LEU A 125 11.70 -14.09 -0.64
C LEU A 125 12.18 -14.23 -2.10
N SER A 126 11.61 -15.15 -2.87
CA SER A 126 11.85 -15.29 -4.31
C SER A 126 11.14 -14.22 -5.15
N ASN A 127 10.34 -13.34 -4.54
CA ASN A 127 9.68 -12.26 -5.24
C ASN A 127 10.72 -11.34 -5.89
N SER A 128 10.57 -11.11 -7.19
CA SER A 128 11.52 -10.34 -7.98
C SER A 128 11.55 -8.85 -7.62
N MET A 129 10.65 -8.33 -6.78
CA MET A 129 10.63 -6.95 -6.33
C MET A 129 11.53 -6.66 -5.14
N TRP A 130 11.96 -7.67 -4.38
CA TRP A 130 12.99 -7.48 -3.35
C TRP A 130 14.24 -6.82 -3.92
N ALA A 131 14.80 -5.85 -3.20
CA ALA A 131 16.11 -5.34 -3.52
C ALA A 131 17.15 -6.45 -3.38
N PHE A 132 18.27 -6.31 -4.08
CA PHE A 132 19.31 -7.33 -4.00
C PHE A 132 19.84 -7.45 -2.56
N GLY A 133 19.74 -8.66 -1.99
CA GLY A 133 20.18 -8.92 -0.62
C GLY A 133 19.14 -8.64 0.46
N GLN A 134 17.93 -8.19 0.10
CA GLN A 134 16.83 -7.99 1.05
C GLN A 134 15.91 -9.19 1.16
N PRO A 135 15.21 -9.35 2.31
CA PRO A 135 15.34 -8.57 3.54
C PRO A 135 16.65 -8.87 4.29
N SER A 136 17.22 -7.89 5.02
CA SER A 136 18.56 -7.97 5.62
C SER A 136 18.68 -7.48 7.06
N GLY A 137 17.66 -6.80 7.59
CA GLY A 137 17.67 -6.20 8.92
C GLY A 137 17.43 -7.17 10.07
N GLN A 138 17.11 -8.43 9.77
CA GLN A 138 16.79 -9.46 10.76
C GLN A 138 15.68 -8.96 11.71
N SER A 139 15.73 -9.37 12.98
CA SER A 139 14.73 -9.00 14.00
C SER A 139 14.58 -7.49 14.28
N LEU A 140 15.41 -6.62 13.67
CA LEU A 140 15.32 -5.16 13.84
C LEU A 140 14.45 -4.48 12.77
N GLN A 141 14.20 -5.12 11.63
CA GLN A 141 13.46 -4.54 10.51
C GLN A 141 12.40 -5.54 10.07
N ASN A 142 11.15 -5.28 10.45
CA ASN A 142 10.08 -6.27 10.29
C ASN A 142 8.87 -5.74 9.50
N CYS A 143 9.00 -4.56 8.90
CA CYS A 143 7.91 -3.91 8.15
C CYS A 143 8.36 -3.62 6.73
N LEU A 144 7.47 -3.91 5.77
CA LEU A 144 7.77 -3.81 4.36
C LEU A 144 7.64 -2.37 3.89
N GLU A 145 8.71 -1.84 3.31
CA GLU A 145 8.67 -0.61 2.55
C GLU A 145 9.00 -0.85 1.07
N ALA A 146 8.47 0.03 0.23
CA ALA A 146 8.90 0.19 -1.14
C ALA A 146 9.66 1.52 -1.29
N GLY A 147 10.69 1.51 -2.13
CA GLY A 147 11.48 2.70 -2.40
C GLY A 147 12.00 2.73 -3.83
N TYR A 148 12.62 3.85 -4.17
CA TYR A 148 13.35 4.03 -5.41
C TYR A 148 14.67 4.76 -5.18
N TRP A 149 15.76 4.11 -5.60
CA TRP A 149 17.11 4.65 -5.46
C TRP A 149 17.94 4.31 -6.69
N THR A 150 18.28 5.36 -7.43
CA THR A 150 18.98 5.29 -8.73
C THR A 150 20.43 4.84 -8.62
N GLU A 151 21.07 5.07 -7.48
CA GLU A 151 22.50 4.79 -7.31
C GLU A 151 22.79 3.30 -7.10
N GLU A 152 21.84 2.56 -6.52
CA GLU A 152 22.04 1.15 -6.14
C GLU A 152 21.23 0.17 -7.00
N HIS A 153 19.97 0.46 -7.28
CA HIS A 153 19.05 -0.51 -7.88
C HIS A 153 18.56 -0.12 -9.27
N ASN A 154 18.49 1.18 -9.58
CA ASN A 154 17.99 1.73 -10.86
C ASN A 154 16.60 1.17 -11.25
N ARG A 155 15.79 0.83 -10.25
CA ARG A 155 14.40 0.34 -10.35
C ARG A 155 13.71 0.53 -8.99
N PRO A 156 12.38 0.55 -8.92
CA PRO A 156 11.68 0.46 -7.64
C PRO A 156 11.91 -0.91 -6.99
N TYR A 157 11.98 -0.96 -5.66
CA TYR A 157 12.32 -2.16 -4.92
C TYR A 157 11.56 -2.26 -3.59
N LEU A 158 11.50 -3.46 -3.05
CA LEU A 158 11.06 -3.76 -1.69
C LEU A 158 12.26 -3.87 -0.75
N ASN A 159 12.07 -3.40 0.47
CA ASN A 159 13.04 -3.44 1.55
C ASN A 159 12.33 -3.72 2.88
N ASP A 160 13.05 -4.26 3.86
CA ASP A 160 12.61 -4.31 5.24
C ASP A 160 13.11 -3.07 6.00
N ALA A 161 12.27 -2.51 6.86
CA ALA A 161 12.60 -1.38 7.70
C ALA A 161 12.09 -1.56 9.14
N PRO A 162 12.68 -0.85 10.13
CA PRO A 162 12.15 -0.80 11.48
C PRO A 162 10.73 -0.25 11.43
N CYS A 163 9.78 -0.95 12.04
CA CYS A 163 8.37 -0.57 12.00
C CYS A 163 8.08 0.80 12.64
N ASP A 164 8.97 1.26 13.52
CA ASP A 164 8.92 2.56 14.18
C ASP A 164 9.72 3.65 13.45
N GLU A 165 10.32 3.32 12.30
CA GLU A 165 10.91 4.30 11.41
C GLU A 165 9.82 5.22 10.84
N ALA A 166 10.19 6.48 10.67
CA ALA A 166 9.28 7.46 10.10
C ALA A 166 9.33 7.35 8.59
N SER A 167 8.25 6.87 7.98
CA SER A 167 8.02 7.11 6.55
C SER A 167 7.13 8.33 6.37
N ASN A 168 7.22 8.95 5.20
CA ASN A 168 6.35 10.05 4.82
C ASN A 168 5.16 9.61 3.98
N TYR A 169 5.12 8.34 3.55
CA TYR A 169 4.18 7.85 2.56
C TYR A 169 3.75 6.42 2.85
N TYR A 170 2.51 6.12 2.49
CA TYR A 170 1.92 4.80 2.54
C TYR A 170 0.84 4.66 1.48
N ILE A 171 0.51 3.41 1.14
CA ILE A 171 -0.45 3.10 0.10
C ILE A 171 -1.51 2.20 0.71
N CYS A 172 -2.78 2.58 0.57
CA CYS A 172 -3.91 1.74 0.93
C CYS A 172 -4.45 0.99 -0.31
N GLN A 173 -5.06 -0.16 -0.09
CA GLN A 173 -5.75 -0.96 -1.10
C GLN A 173 -7.16 -1.29 -0.61
N VAL A 174 -8.12 -1.31 -1.54
CA VAL A 174 -9.44 -1.86 -1.29
C VAL A 174 -9.43 -3.35 -1.66
N PHE A 175 -9.85 -4.19 -0.73
CA PHE A 175 -10.00 -5.62 -0.91
C PHE A 175 -11.48 -5.96 -1.20
N GLU A 176 -11.70 -6.82 -2.20
CA GLU A 176 -13.03 -7.30 -2.61
C GLU A 176 -13.34 -8.71 -2.09
#